data_AF-A0AAN1VHA1-F1
#
_entry.id   AF-A0AAN1VHA1-F1
#
_cell.length_a   1.000
_cell.length_b   1.000
_cell.length_c   1.000
_cell.angle_alpha   90.00
_cell.angle_beta   90.00
_cell.angle_gamma   90.00
#
_symmetry.space_group_name_H-M   'P 1'
#
loop_
_entity.id
_entity.type
_entity.pdbx_description
1 polymer ?
#
loop_
_entity_poly.entity_id
_entity_poly.type
_entity_poly.pdbx_seq_one_letter_code
_entity_poly.pdbx_strand_id
1 'polypeptide(L)'
;MQCWLGAACLAAVLGPAQAQIATPAAPAKPAPRSAIVVDGKGWLAASDLERRAFLVGVANMIVAENAYAKRRNQDEPGAAKAITEAVSGMNLWQWSERVTAWYRAHPDKQSTPVMGVIWRDLVKQAR
;
A
#
# COMPACT_ATOMS: atom_id res chain seq x y z
N MET A 1 44.48 -27.53 43.24
CA MET A 1 44.30 -26.39 42.34
C MET A 1 43.26 -25.46 42.93
N GLN A 2 43.62 -24.17 43.02
CA GLN A 2 42.89 -22.99 43.50
C GLN A 2 41.37 -23.10 43.72
N CYS A 3 40.92 -22.81 44.94
CA CYS A 3 39.64 -22.13 45.21
C CYS A 3 39.84 -21.27 46.46
N TRP A 4 40.23 -20.01 46.26
CA TRP A 4 40.25 -18.97 47.28
C TRP A 4 39.68 -17.69 46.69
N LEU A 5 38.76 -17.08 47.46
CA LEU A 5 38.34 -15.67 47.49
C LEU A 5 37.57 -15.15 46.26
N GLY A 6 36.50 -14.37 46.40
CA GLY A 6 35.96 -13.73 47.58
C GLY A 6 34.61 -13.07 47.27
N ALA A 7 33.87 -12.81 48.34
CA ALA A 7 32.68 -11.98 48.32
C ALA A 7 33.08 -10.53 48.00
N ALA A 8 32.34 -9.86 47.12
CA ALA A 8 32.27 -8.40 47.11
C ALA A 8 31.00 -7.89 46.41
N CYS A 9 30.22 -7.16 47.20
CA CYS A 9 29.48 -5.96 46.85
C CYS A 9 28.21 -6.05 45.99
N LEU A 10 27.10 -6.04 46.73
CA LEU A 10 25.89 -5.28 46.42
C LEU A 10 26.22 -3.89 45.85
N ALA A 11 25.66 -3.56 44.68
CA ALA A 11 25.34 -2.20 44.29
C ALA A 11 24.08 -2.22 43.41
N ALA A 12 22.92 -2.17 44.05
CA ALA A 12 21.67 -1.85 43.39
C ALA A 12 21.70 -0.37 42.98
N VAL A 13 22.07 -0.10 41.74
CA VAL A 13 21.85 1.22 41.12
C VAL A 13 20.43 1.22 40.56
N LEU A 14 19.47 1.63 41.39
CA LEU A 14 18.16 2.08 40.93
C LEU A 14 18.35 3.45 40.24
N GLY A 15 18.71 3.43 38.96
CA GLY A 15 18.60 4.60 38.10
C GLY A 15 17.12 4.83 37.74
N PRO A 16 16.60 6.07 37.76
CA PRO A 16 15.25 6.32 37.29
C PRO A 16 15.20 5.97 35.80
N ALA A 17 14.37 4.99 35.44
CA ALA A 17 14.04 4.69 34.06
C ALA A 17 13.39 5.95 33.45
N GLN A 18 14.18 6.74 32.73
CA GLN A 18 13.66 7.87 31.98
C GLN A 18 12.77 7.30 30.87
N ALA A 19 11.46 7.47 31.01
CA ALA A 19 10.51 7.21 29.95
C ALA A 19 10.89 8.07 28.75
N GLN A 20 11.48 7.45 27.73
CA GLN A 20 11.77 8.11 26.46
C GLN A 20 10.43 8.40 25.80
N ILE A 21 10.01 9.65 25.88
CA ILE A 21 8.83 10.16 25.19
C ILE A 21 9.14 10.02 23.70
N ALA A 22 8.44 9.11 23.02
CA ALA A 22 8.62 8.89 21.59
C ALA A 22 8.34 10.20 20.84
N THR A 23 9.35 10.70 20.13
CA THR A 23 9.20 11.87 19.27
C THR A 23 8.15 11.55 18.20
N PRO A 24 7.11 12.37 18.01
CA PRO A 24 6.15 12.13 16.93
C PRO A 24 6.89 12.17 15.59
N ALA A 25 6.70 11.12 14.79
CA ALA A 25 7.28 11.04 13.45
C ALA A 25 6.84 12.25 12.63
N ALA A 26 7.80 12.95 12.04
CA ALA A 26 7.52 14.08 11.15
C ALA A 26 6.59 13.62 10.01
N PRO A 27 5.64 14.47 9.56
CA PRO A 27 4.78 14.13 8.43
C PRO A 27 5.66 13.83 7.21
N ALA A 28 5.49 12.63 6.65
CA ALA A 28 6.23 12.22 5.47
C ALA A 28 5.92 13.19 4.33
N LYS A 29 6.96 13.87 3.82
CA LYS A 29 6.84 14.67 2.59
C LYS A 29 6.38 13.73 1.47
N PRO A 30 5.33 14.09 0.70
CA PRO A 30 4.90 13.26 -0.41
C PRO A 30 6.08 12.97 -1.33
N ALA A 31 6.35 11.69 -1.58
CA ALA A 31 7.37 11.31 -2.55
C ALA A 31 7.08 12.00 -3.90
N PRO A 32 8.11 12.43 -4.63
CA PRO A 32 7.92 13.01 -5.95
C PRO A 32 7.11 12.04 -6.81
N ARG A 33 5.96 12.51 -7.27
CA ARG A 33 5.05 11.70 -8.07
C ARG A 33 5.71 11.45 -9.41
N SER A 34 5.95 10.18 -9.76
CA SER A 34 6.46 9.81 -11.09
C SER A 34 5.58 10.46 -12.17
N ALA A 35 6.19 10.89 -13.27
CA ALA A 35 5.48 11.48 -14.41
C ALA A 35 4.41 10.53 -15.02
N ILE A 36 4.45 9.24 -14.65
CA ILE A 36 3.56 8.18 -15.14
C ILE A 36 2.38 7.92 -14.17
N VAL A 37 2.29 8.62 -13.04
CA VAL A 37 1.16 8.43 -12.11
C VAL A 37 -0.09 9.07 -12.68
N VAL A 38 -0.99 8.22 -13.18
CA VAL A 38 -2.33 8.63 -13.63
C VAL A 38 -3.17 9.03 -12.42
N ASP A 39 -3.68 10.26 -12.45
CA ASP A 39 -4.65 10.79 -11.49
C ASP A 39 -6.04 10.91 -12.12
N GLY A 40 -7.00 11.48 -11.40
CA GLY A 40 -8.37 11.67 -11.89
C GLY A 40 -8.48 12.59 -13.09
N LYS A 41 -7.60 13.61 -13.22
CA LYS A 41 -7.60 14.49 -14.40
C LYS A 41 -7.18 13.71 -15.64
N GLY A 42 -6.07 12.97 -15.54
CA GLY A 42 -5.60 12.10 -16.61
C GLY A 42 -6.63 11.00 -16.94
N TRP A 43 -7.22 10.39 -15.92
CA TRP A 43 -8.21 9.33 -16.08
C TRP A 43 -9.48 9.79 -16.81
N LEU A 44 -10.07 10.92 -16.38
CA LEU A 44 -11.30 11.44 -16.97
C LEU A 44 -11.11 11.98 -18.38
N ALA A 45 -9.91 12.49 -18.71
CA ALA A 45 -9.55 12.93 -20.05
C ALA A 45 -9.22 11.77 -21.00
N ALA A 46 -8.75 10.63 -20.47
CA ALA A 46 -8.41 9.46 -21.26
C ALA A 46 -9.64 8.83 -21.93
N SER A 47 -9.46 8.24 -23.09
CA SER A 47 -10.44 7.39 -23.77
C SER A 47 -10.70 6.10 -22.99
N ASP A 48 -11.83 5.46 -23.28
CA ASP A 48 -12.18 4.19 -22.64
C ASP A 48 -11.13 3.09 -22.93
N LEU A 49 -10.51 3.11 -24.11
CA LEU A 49 -9.45 2.18 -24.46
C LEU A 49 -8.20 2.40 -23.59
N GLU A 50 -7.78 3.65 -23.39
CA GLU A 50 -6.61 3.99 -22.57
C GLU A 50 -6.82 3.63 -21.11
N ARG A 51 -8.01 3.90 -20.55
CA ARG A 51 -8.35 3.50 -19.17
C ARG A 51 -8.29 1.98 -19.01
N ARG A 52 -8.83 1.23 -19.98
CA ARG A 52 -8.76 -0.24 -19.97
C ARG A 52 -7.32 -0.74 -20.13
N ALA A 53 -6.52 -0.14 -20.99
CA ALA A 53 -5.11 -0.49 -21.16
C ALA A 53 -4.31 -0.29 -19.86
N PHE A 54 -4.58 0.80 -19.14
CA PHE A 54 -4.01 1.01 -17.80
C PHE A 54 -4.37 -0.14 -16.86
N LEU A 55 -5.65 -0.54 -16.80
CA LEU A 55 -6.11 -1.63 -15.93
C LEU A 55 -5.56 -3.01 -16.35
N VAL A 56 -5.35 -3.26 -17.64
CA VAL A 56 -4.60 -4.44 -18.10
C VAL A 56 -3.17 -4.42 -17.58
N GLY A 57 -2.52 -3.25 -17.58
CA GLY A 57 -1.21 -3.07 -16.96
C GLY A 57 -1.21 -3.42 -15.47
N VAL A 58 -2.23 -2.99 -14.73
CA VAL A 58 -2.40 -3.34 -13.30
C VAL A 58 -2.59 -4.86 -13.11
N ALA A 59 -3.43 -5.49 -13.93
CA ALA A 59 -3.65 -6.94 -13.87
C ALA A 59 -2.35 -7.72 -14.17
N ASN A 60 -1.58 -7.29 -15.17
CA ASN A 60 -0.29 -7.91 -15.49
C ASN A 60 0.74 -7.74 -14.38
N MET A 61 0.75 -6.58 -13.70
CA MET A 61 1.60 -6.35 -12.53
C MET A 61 1.26 -7.33 -11.40
N ILE A 62 -0.02 -7.51 -11.10
CA ILE A 62 -0.50 -8.48 -10.09
C ILE A 62 -0.04 -9.90 -10.42
N VAL A 63 -0.18 -10.31 -11.69
CA VAL A 63 0.29 -11.63 -12.15
C VAL A 63 1.81 -11.77 -11.97
N ALA A 64 2.58 -10.74 -12.31
CA ALA A 64 4.03 -10.76 -12.17
C ALA A 64 4.47 -10.83 -10.69
N GLU A 65 3.83 -10.07 -9.81
CA GLU A 65 4.09 -10.11 -8.36
C GLU A 65 3.78 -11.48 -7.77
N ASN A 66 2.63 -12.06 -8.11
CA ASN A 66 2.24 -13.40 -7.66
C ASN A 66 3.21 -14.48 -8.18
N ALA A 67 3.62 -14.39 -9.45
CA ALA A 67 4.59 -15.32 -10.02
C ALA A 67 5.97 -15.20 -9.34
N TYR A 68 6.39 -13.98 -9.00
CA TYR A 68 7.62 -13.74 -8.26
C TYR A 68 7.57 -14.36 -6.85
N ALA A 69 6.51 -14.09 -6.09
CA ALA A 69 6.32 -14.63 -4.75
C ALA A 69 6.32 -16.16 -4.76
N LYS A 70 5.58 -16.78 -5.69
CA LYS A 70 5.54 -18.24 -5.87
C LYS A 70 6.92 -18.84 -6.14
N ARG A 71 7.73 -18.21 -7.01
CA ARG A 71 9.11 -18.69 -7.32
C ARG A 71 10.05 -18.63 -6.11
N ARG A 72 9.72 -17.80 -5.11
CA ARG A 72 10.53 -17.60 -3.90
C ARG A 72 9.96 -18.30 -2.67
N ASN A 73 8.90 -19.11 -2.82
CA ASN A 73 8.15 -19.70 -1.71
C ASN A 73 7.71 -18.65 -0.67
N GLN A 74 7.29 -17.48 -1.15
CA GLN A 74 6.72 -16.41 -0.34
C GLN A 74 5.19 -16.45 -0.42
N ASP A 75 4.54 -15.92 0.62
CA ASP A 75 3.10 -15.71 0.61
C ASP A 75 2.68 -14.75 -0.51
N GLU A 76 1.42 -14.88 -0.95
CA GLU A 76 0.84 -13.98 -1.94
C GLU A 76 0.89 -12.53 -1.43
N PRO A 77 1.35 -11.56 -2.25
CA PRO A 77 1.37 -10.15 -1.88
C PRO A 77 -0.02 -9.66 -1.49
N GLY A 78 -0.15 -9.10 -0.28
CA GLY A 78 -1.45 -8.72 0.27
C GLY A 78 -2.21 -7.70 -0.58
N ALA A 79 -1.51 -6.81 -1.28
CA ALA A 79 -2.14 -5.85 -2.18
C ALA A 79 -2.71 -6.51 -3.45
N ALA A 80 -1.93 -7.40 -4.08
CA ALA A 80 -2.33 -8.18 -5.23
C ALA A 80 -3.58 -9.03 -4.92
N LYS A 81 -3.55 -9.75 -3.80
CA LYS A 81 -4.68 -10.54 -3.31
C LYS A 81 -5.93 -9.70 -3.10
N ALA A 82 -5.81 -8.61 -2.35
CA ALA A 82 -6.95 -7.77 -2.00
C ALA A 82 -7.59 -7.09 -3.22
N ILE A 83 -6.78 -6.65 -4.19
CA ILE A 83 -7.29 -6.09 -5.45
C ILE A 83 -8.00 -7.20 -6.26
N THR A 84 -7.40 -8.38 -6.37
CA THR A 84 -7.99 -9.52 -7.10
C THR A 84 -9.34 -9.91 -6.53
N GLU A 85 -9.45 -9.99 -5.20
CA GLU A 85 -10.71 -10.25 -4.50
C GLU A 85 -11.74 -9.15 -4.77
N ALA A 86 -11.34 -7.88 -4.65
CA ALA A 86 -12.23 -6.73 -4.84
C ALA A 86 -12.78 -6.58 -6.27
N VAL A 87 -12.05 -7.09 -7.27
CA VAL A 87 -12.48 -7.07 -8.68
C VAL A 87 -13.03 -8.40 -9.18
N SER A 88 -13.15 -9.38 -8.30
CA SER A 88 -13.72 -10.68 -8.62
C SER A 88 -15.15 -10.53 -9.17
N GLY A 89 -15.43 -11.16 -10.31
CA GLY A 89 -16.73 -11.09 -10.99
C GLY A 89 -16.96 -9.80 -11.80
N MET A 90 -16.04 -8.83 -11.77
CA MET A 90 -16.09 -7.67 -12.65
C MET A 90 -15.28 -7.92 -13.92
N ASN A 91 -15.81 -7.50 -15.06
CA ASN A 91 -15.03 -7.35 -16.28
C ASN A 91 -14.31 -5.99 -16.30
N LEU A 92 -13.41 -5.82 -17.28
CA LEU A 92 -12.57 -4.63 -17.39
C LEU A 92 -13.38 -3.33 -17.60
N TRP A 93 -14.56 -3.41 -18.22
CA TRP A 93 -15.45 -2.25 -18.38
C TRP A 93 -16.07 -1.83 -17.06
N GLN A 94 -16.59 -2.78 -16.29
CA GLN A 94 -17.17 -2.53 -14.96
C GLN A 94 -16.12 -1.95 -14.00
N TRP A 95 -14.90 -2.50 -14.04
CA TRP A 95 -13.79 -1.96 -13.26
C TRP A 95 -13.46 -0.52 -13.66
N SER A 96 -13.32 -0.25 -14.96
CA SER A 96 -13.07 1.10 -15.47
C SER A 96 -14.18 2.08 -15.07
N GLU A 97 -15.45 1.69 -15.23
CA GLU A 97 -16.57 2.57 -14.90
C GLU A 97 -16.65 2.84 -13.40
N ARG A 98 -16.32 1.87 -12.54
CA ARG A 98 -16.31 2.09 -11.09
C ARG A 98 -15.28 3.15 -10.68
N VAL A 99 -14.07 3.10 -11.24
CA VAL A 99 -13.04 4.13 -11.01
C VAL A 99 -13.52 5.49 -11.54
N THR A 100 -14.10 5.52 -12.74
CA THR A 100 -14.66 6.74 -13.33
C THR A 100 -15.77 7.34 -12.46
N ALA A 101 -16.72 6.52 -12.00
CA ALA A 101 -17.82 6.92 -11.15
C ALA A 101 -17.32 7.50 -9.83
N TRP A 102 -16.28 6.93 -9.25
CA TRP A 102 -15.65 7.48 -8.04
C TRP A 102 -15.12 8.90 -8.26
N TYR A 103 -14.41 9.16 -9.35
CA TYR A 103 -13.91 10.52 -9.65
C TYR A 103 -15.03 11.50 -9.98
N ARG A 104 -16.10 11.06 -10.65
CA ARG A 104 -17.29 11.89 -10.91
C ARG A 104 -18.01 12.27 -9.62
N ALA A 105 -18.07 11.35 -8.65
CA ALA A 105 -18.66 11.61 -7.34
C ALA A 105 -17.77 12.46 -6.42
N HIS A 106 -16.47 12.57 -6.70
CA HIS A 106 -15.49 13.31 -5.89
C HIS A 106 -14.68 14.31 -6.73
N PRO A 107 -15.32 15.36 -7.29
CA PRO A 107 -14.66 16.31 -8.19
C PRO A 107 -13.52 17.08 -7.51
N ASP A 108 -13.57 17.26 -6.18
CA ASP A 108 -12.52 17.86 -5.35
C ASP A 108 -11.27 16.98 -5.21
N LYS A 109 -11.37 15.68 -5.53
CA LYS A 109 -10.31 14.68 -5.31
C LYS A 109 -9.62 14.21 -6.58
N GLN A 110 -9.75 14.92 -7.70
CA GLN A 110 -9.14 14.49 -8.97
C GLN A 110 -7.61 14.40 -8.95
N SER A 111 -6.92 15.07 -8.02
CA SER A 111 -5.45 14.94 -7.84
C SER A 111 -5.03 13.60 -7.21
N THR A 112 -6.02 12.78 -6.84
CA THR A 112 -5.82 11.47 -6.25
C THR A 112 -5.34 10.47 -7.30
N PRO A 113 -4.24 9.71 -7.06
CA PRO A 113 -3.78 8.66 -7.98
C PRO A 113 -4.81 7.54 -8.16
N VAL A 114 -4.93 7.02 -9.38
CA VAL A 114 -5.87 5.94 -9.73
C VAL A 114 -5.63 4.69 -8.88
N MET A 115 -4.38 4.26 -8.69
CA MET A 115 -4.06 3.12 -7.81
C MET A 115 -4.49 3.34 -6.36
N GLY A 116 -4.46 4.59 -5.90
CA GLY A 116 -5.00 4.93 -4.58
C GLY A 116 -6.52 4.83 -4.53
N VAL A 117 -7.22 5.19 -5.61
CA VAL A 117 -8.67 5.01 -5.72
C VAL A 117 -9.03 3.53 -5.74
N ILE A 118 -8.33 2.71 -6.54
CA ILE A 118 -8.48 1.25 -6.54
C ILE A 118 -8.36 0.69 -5.11
N TRP A 119 -7.37 1.13 -4.34
CA TRP A 119 -7.24 0.70 -2.95
C TRP A 119 -8.36 1.19 -2.02
N ARG A 120 -8.74 2.46 -2.09
CA ARG A 120 -9.74 3.04 -1.17
C ARG A 120 -11.18 2.69 -1.51
N ASP A 121 -11.51 2.59 -2.79
CA ASP A 121 -12.86 2.36 -3.26
C ASP A 121 -13.14 0.87 -3.42
N LEU A 122 -12.28 0.15 -4.16
CA LEU A 122 -12.54 -1.25 -4.48
C LEU A 122 -12.22 -2.14 -3.28
N VAL A 123 -11.03 -1.99 -2.70
CA VAL A 123 -10.60 -2.91 -1.63
C VAL A 123 -11.30 -2.63 -0.30
N LYS A 124 -11.43 -1.36 0.11
CA LYS A 124 -12.07 -1.05 1.40
C LYS A 124 -13.58 -1.20 1.42
N GLN A 125 -14.27 -1.12 0.27
CA GLN A 125 -15.73 -1.30 0.21
C GLN A 125 -16.14 -2.75 -0.07
N ALA A 126 -15.23 -3.60 -0.53
CA ALA A 126 -15.48 -5.04 -0.71
C ALA A 126 -15.40 -5.85 0.61
N ARG A 127 -15.07 -5.20 1.73
CA ARG A 127 -15.02 -5.76 3.08
C ARG A 127 -16.10 -5.14 3.94
#